data_AF-A0A535B6A7-F1
#
_entry.id   AF-A0A535B6A7-F1
#
_cell.length_a   1.000
_cell.length_b   1.000
_cell.length_c   1.000
_cell.angle_alpha   90.00
_cell.angle_beta   90.00
_cell.angle_gamma   90.00
#
_symmetry.space_group_name_H-M   'P 1'
#
loop_
_entity.id
_entity.type
_entity.pdbx_description
1 polymer ?
#
loop_
_entity_poly.entity_id
_entity_poly.type
_entity_poly.pdbx_seq_one_letter_code
_entity_poly.pdbx_strand_id
1 'polypeptide(L)'
;MTRGRHQRQRGQETLQAVLAVAFILVPVLFGIVELGGLIHIWIGEQAAAAIGARVAGERGEDDAVVRDRIRTELVAAGVDPSHVQVNVTPAFVRWGQPITVQVLSHRHLAIPFLFTQDLTLSSRYVGRGEVNH
;
A
#
# COMPACT_ATOMS: atom_id res chain seq x y z
N MET A 1 39.44 32.04 -33.76
CA MET A 1 39.36 31.23 -32.52
C MET A 1 38.02 31.35 -31.76
N THR A 2 37.01 32.08 -32.24
CA THR A 2 35.75 32.37 -31.51
C THR A 2 34.63 31.35 -31.70
N ARG A 3 34.55 30.65 -32.85
CA ARG A 3 33.48 29.67 -33.13
C ARG A 3 33.45 28.48 -32.17
N GLY A 4 34.61 27.91 -31.82
CA GLY A 4 34.69 26.76 -30.91
C GLY A 4 34.26 27.07 -29.46
N ARG A 5 34.41 28.33 -29.00
CA ARG A 5 33.98 28.76 -27.66
C ARG A 5 32.47 28.87 -27.54
N HIS A 6 31.79 29.46 -28.52
CA HIS A 6 30.33 29.55 -28.54
C HIS A 6 29.65 28.18 -28.64
N GLN A 7 30.23 27.25 -29.40
CA GLN A 7 29.66 25.91 -29.55
C GLN A 7 29.80 25.09 -28.26
N ARG A 8 30.90 25.27 -27.52
CA ARG A 8 31.10 24.68 -26.18
C ARG A 8 30.13 25.27 -25.15
N GLN A 9 29.92 26.58 -25.16
CA GLN A 9 28.96 27.26 -24.28
C GLN A 9 27.51 26.80 -24.54
N ARG A 10 27.08 26.76 -25.81
CA ARG A 10 25.73 26.27 -26.18
C ARG A 10 25.50 24.81 -25.79
N GLY A 11 26.52 23.96 -25.96
CA GLY A 11 26.47 22.57 -25.52
C GLY A 11 26.32 22.44 -24.00
N GLN A 12 27.01 23.30 -23.24
CA GLN A 12 26.92 23.36 -21.78
C GLN A 12 25.55 23.88 -21.30
N GLU A 13 25.00 24.91 -21.93
CA GLU A 13 23.66 25.46 -21.63
C GLU A 13 22.56 24.41 -21.89
N THR A 14 22.67 23.69 -23.01
CA THR A 14 21.70 22.63 -23.36
C THR A 14 21.78 21.48 -22.37
N LEU A 15 22.99 21.05 -22.00
CA LEU A 15 23.18 20.01 -20.98
C LEU A 15 22.59 20.43 -19.64
N GLN A 16 22.84 21.68 -19.20
CA GLN A 16 22.30 22.20 -17.95
C GLN A 16 20.77 22.25 -17.96
N ALA A 17 20.16 22.68 -19.07
CA ALA A 17 18.71 22.69 -19.22
C ALA A 17 18.11 21.28 -19.18
N VAL A 18 18.70 20.32 -19.90
CA VAL A 18 18.26 18.93 -19.90
C VAL A 18 18.37 18.31 -18.50
N LEU A 19 19.48 18.54 -17.80
CA LEU A 19 19.66 18.05 -16.44
C LEU A 19 18.64 18.69 -15.48
N ALA A 20 18.44 20.01 -15.55
CA ALA A 20 17.46 20.69 -14.71
C ALA A 20 16.04 20.12 -14.91
N VAL A 21 15.64 19.89 -16.16
CA VAL A 21 14.35 19.28 -16.49
C VAL A 21 14.28 17.84 -15.98
N ALA A 22 15.34 17.04 -16.17
CA ALA A 22 15.39 15.66 -15.70
C ALA A 22 15.29 15.57 -14.16
N PHE A 23 15.98 16.45 -13.43
CA PHE A 23 15.92 16.53 -11.97
C PHE A 23 14.53 16.88 -11.43
N ILE A 24 13.65 17.46 -12.26
CA ILE A 24 12.26 17.74 -11.89
C ILE A 24 11.35 16.59 -12.33
N LEU A 25 11.46 16.15 -13.59
CA LEU A 25 10.53 15.17 -14.16
C LEU A 25 10.70 13.77 -13.58
N VAL A 26 11.94 13.34 -13.30
CA VAL A 26 12.21 12.02 -12.74
C VAL A 26 11.55 11.83 -11.37
N PRO A 27 11.77 12.69 -10.36
CA PRO A 27 11.09 12.54 -9.08
C PRO A 27 9.57 12.66 -9.19
N VAL A 28 9.05 13.52 -10.08
CA VAL A 28 7.60 13.64 -10.30
C VAL A 28 7.02 12.33 -10.84
N LEU A 29 7.65 11.73 -11.84
CA LEU A 29 7.20 10.45 -12.41
C LEU A 29 7.23 9.33 -11.37
N PHE A 30 8.34 9.22 -10.63
CA PHE A 30 8.45 8.23 -9.55
C PHE A 30 7.42 8.48 -8.45
N GLY A 31 7.20 9.72 -8.05
CA GLY A 31 6.17 10.08 -7.07
C GLY A 31 4.77 9.64 -7.50
N ILE A 32 4.42 9.78 -8.78
CA ILE A 32 3.13 9.31 -9.31
C ILE A 32 3.04 7.78 -9.26
N VAL A 33 4.07 7.07 -9.73
CA VAL A 33 4.07 5.60 -9.77
C VAL A 33 4.04 5.00 -8.36
N GLU A 34 4.89 5.49 -7.48
CA GLU A 34 4.99 5.04 -6.09
C GLU A 34 3.69 5.31 -5.31
N LEU A 35 3.13 6.52 -5.41
CA LEU A 35 1.88 6.86 -4.74
C LEU A 35 0.70 6.05 -5.29
N GLY A 36 0.63 5.86 -6.62
CA GLY A 36 -0.38 5.02 -7.25
C GLY A 36 -0.32 3.57 -6.78
N GLY A 37 0.89 3.00 -6.71
CA GLY A 37 1.10 1.67 -6.17
C GLY A 37 0.69 1.55 -4.70
N LEU A 38 1.05 2.54 -3.87
CA LEU A 38 0.70 2.58 -2.46
C LEU A 38 -0.83 2.64 -2.24
N ILE A 39 -1.53 3.48 -3.02
CA ILE A 39 -3.00 3.59 -2.96
C ILE A 39 -3.65 2.28 -3.39
N HIS A 40 -3.18 1.66 -4.48
CA HIS A 40 -3.71 0.39 -4.96
C HIS A 40 -3.62 -0.71 -3.89
N ILE A 41 -2.45 -0.86 -3.27
CA ILE A 41 -2.23 -1.80 -2.16
C ILE A 41 -3.14 -1.47 -0.97
N TRP A 42 -3.21 -0.20 -0.58
CA TRP A 42 -4.01 0.23 0.56
C TRP A 42 -5.51 -0.10 0.36
N ILE A 43 -6.05 0.13 -0.84
CA ILE A 43 -7.42 -0.26 -1.19
C ILE A 43 -7.61 -1.79 -1.06
N GLY A 44 -6.63 -2.57 -1.52
CA GLY A 44 -6.63 -4.03 -1.37
C GLY A 44 -6.65 -4.48 0.09
N GLU A 45 -5.85 -3.86 0.95
CA GLU A 45 -5.83 -4.16 2.38
C GLU A 45 -7.14 -3.78 3.08
N GLN A 46 -7.77 -2.67 2.67
CA GLN A 46 -9.11 -2.28 3.14
C GLN A 46 -10.17 -3.32 2.74
N ALA A 47 -10.13 -3.80 1.49
CA ALA A 47 -11.02 -4.85 1.02
C ALA A 47 -10.81 -6.17 1.80
N ALA A 48 -9.55 -6.56 2.03
CA ALA A 48 -9.18 -7.73 2.82
C ALA A 48 -9.64 -7.63 4.28
N ALA A 49 -9.49 -6.46 4.90
CA ALA A 49 -9.99 -6.22 6.26
C ALA A 49 -11.53 -6.30 6.31
N ALA A 50 -12.22 -5.70 5.33
CA ALA A 50 -13.67 -5.71 5.25
C ALA A 50 -14.25 -7.10 5.05
N ILE A 51 -13.72 -7.87 4.08
CA ILE A 51 -14.19 -9.25 3.85
C ILE A 51 -13.84 -10.16 5.03
N GLY A 52 -12.67 -9.98 5.65
CA GLY A 52 -12.27 -10.70 6.84
C GLY A 52 -13.24 -10.47 7.99
N ALA A 53 -13.56 -9.21 8.27
CA ALA A 53 -14.48 -8.85 9.35
C ALA A 53 -15.92 -9.33 9.09
N ARG A 54 -16.36 -9.31 7.83
CA ARG A 54 -17.64 -9.89 7.44
C ARG A 54 -17.68 -11.39 7.70
N VAL A 55 -16.73 -12.15 7.16
CA VAL A 55 -16.71 -13.61 7.31
C VAL A 55 -16.50 -14.00 8.78
N ALA A 56 -15.66 -13.27 9.51
CA ALA A 56 -15.49 -13.48 10.95
C ALA A 56 -16.77 -13.19 11.76
N GLY A 57 -17.58 -12.22 11.32
CA GLY A 57 -18.91 -11.97 11.88
C GLY A 57 -19.89 -13.11 11.59
N GLU A 58 -19.95 -13.58 10.35
CA GLU A 58 -20.78 -14.71 9.92
C GLU A 58 -20.40 -16.01 10.65
N ARG A 59 -19.11 -16.23 10.88
CA ARG A 59 -18.57 -17.39 11.61
C ARG A 59 -18.66 -17.26 13.13
N GLY A 60 -18.53 -16.04 13.64
CA GLY A 60 -18.39 -15.75 15.07
C GLY A 60 -17.01 -16.05 15.66
N GLU A 61 -16.02 -16.42 14.84
CA GLU A 61 -14.68 -16.79 15.30
C GLU A 61 -13.60 -16.49 14.25
N ASP A 62 -12.36 -16.36 14.70
CA ASP A 62 -11.16 -16.26 13.87
C ASP A 62 -10.64 -17.66 13.48
N ASP A 63 -11.32 -18.31 12.54
CA ASP A 63 -10.99 -19.67 12.07
C ASP A 63 -10.13 -19.69 10.79
N ALA A 64 -9.79 -20.90 10.34
CA ALA A 64 -9.02 -21.11 9.12
C ALA A 64 -9.70 -20.54 7.86
N VAL A 65 -11.04 -20.47 7.84
CA VAL A 65 -11.79 -19.95 6.68
C VAL A 65 -11.76 -18.43 6.63
N VAL A 66 -11.85 -17.75 7.78
CA VAL A 66 -11.59 -16.31 7.87
C VAL A 66 -10.18 -16.01 7.37
N ARG A 67 -9.17 -16.74 7.86
CA ARG A 67 -7.76 -16.55 7.47
C ARG A 67 -7.54 -16.81 5.98
N ASP A 68 -8.16 -17.83 5.42
CA ASP A 68 -8.06 -18.14 3.99
C ASP A 68 -8.75 -17.09 3.11
N ARG A 69 -9.90 -16.57 3.54
CA ARG A 69 -10.59 -15.53 2.81
C ARG A 69 -9.79 -14.23 2.77
N ILE A 70 -9.22 -13.82 3.90
CA ILE A 70 -8.34 -12.64 3.98
C ILE A 70 -7.12 -12.84 3.06
N ARG A 71 -6.49 -14.02 3.11
CA ARG A 71 -5.35 -14.36 2.25
C ARG A 71 -5.70 -14.25 0.77
N THR A 72 -6.84 -14.80 0.37
CA THR A 72 -7.30 -14.77 -1.02
C THR A 72 -7.49 -13.33 -1.50
N GLU A 73 -8.09 -12.48 -0.67
CA GLU A 73 -8.32 -11.07 -1.01
C GLU A 73 -7.01 -10.29 -1.11
N LEU A 74 -6.05 -10.52 -0.21
CA LEU A 74 -4.72 -9.92 -0.28
C LEU A 74 -3.98 -10.31 -1.57
N VAL A 75 -3.99 -11.60 -1.93
CA VAL A 75 -3.36 -12.09 -3.15
C VAL A 75 -4.02 -11.50 -4.41
N ALA A 76 -5.35 -11.37 -4.42
CA ALA A 76 -6.07 -10.75 -5.53
C ALA A 76 -5.69 -9.27 -5.72
N ALA A 77 -5.31 -8.58 -4.65
CA ALA A 77 -4.79 -7.21 -4.67
C ALA A 77 -3.27 -7.13 -4.93
N GLY A 78 -2.60 -8.24 -5.25
CA GLY A 78 -1.15 -8.28 -5.46
C GLY A 78 -0.32 -8.11 -4.18
N VAL A 79 -0.93 -8.30 -3.01
CA VAL A 79 -0.25 -8.20 -1.71
C VAL A 79 0.17 -9.60 -1.27
N ASP A 80 1.47 -9.78 -0.99
CA ASP A 80 2.00 -11.02 -0.41
C ASP A 80 1.56 -11.16 1.05
N PRO A 81 0.74 -12.16 1.40
CA PRO A 81 0.25 -12.35 2.76
C PRO A 81 1.34 -12.65 3.80
N SER A 82 2.52 -13.13 3.38
CA SER A 82 3.62 -13.44 4.30
C SER A 82 4.30 -12.18 4.87
N HIS A 83 4.12 -11.03 4.21
CA HIS A 83 4.66 -9.73 4.61
C HIS A 83 3.61 -8.82 5.29
N VAL A 84 2.44 -9.38 5.61
CA VAL A 84 1.31 -8.66 6.20
C VAL A 84 0.95 -9.28 7.53
N GLN A 85 0.74 -8.44 8.54
CA GLN A 85 0.24 -8.84 9.83
C GLN A 85 -1.28 -8.67 9.86
N VAL A 86 -1.99 -9.76 10.13
CA VAL A 86 -3.46 -9.76 10.26
C VAL A 86 -3.82 -10.06 11.70
N ASN A 87 -4.47 -9.10 12.36
CA ASN A 87 -4.98 -9.25 13.71
C ASN A 87 -6.52 -9.29 13.68
N VAL A 88 -7.11 -10.29 14.33
CA VAL A 88 -8.56 -10.41 14.49
C VAL A 88 -8.86 -10.34 15.97
N THR A 89 -9.75 -9.43 16.38
CA THR A 89 -10.01 -9.19 17.80
C THR A 89 -11.48 -8.80 18.05
N PRO A 90 -12.17 -9.46 18.99
CA PRO A 90 -11.74 -10.67 19.72
C PRO A 90 -11.73 -11.91 18.81
N ALA A 91 -11.09 -13.00 19.26
CA ALA A 91 -11.03 -14.25 18.50
C ALA A 91 -12.39 -14.99 18.40
N PHE A 92 -13.34 -14.66 19.27
CA PHE A 92 -14.69 -15.22 19.30
C PHE A 92 -15.71 -14.13 19.65
N VAL A 93 -16.87 -14.15 19.01
CA VAL A 93 -17.98 -13.22 19.22
C VAL A 93 -19.33 -13.91 19.17
N ARG A 94 -20.27 -13.42 19.98
CA ARG A 94 -21.69 -13.78 19.92
C ARG A 94 -22.48 -12.77 19.10
N TRP A 95 -23.77 -13.04 18.93
CA TRP A 95 -24.70 -12.20 18.18
C TRP A 95 -24.59 -10.72 18.56
N GLY A 96 -24.40 -9.88 17.54
CA GLY A 96 -24.31 -8.43 17.68
C GLY A 96 -23.01 -7.92 18.32
N GLN A 97 -22.13 -8.78 18.82
CA GLN A 97 -20.84 -8.37 19.38
C GLN A 97 -19.86 -8.00 18.26
N PRO A 98 -19.01 -6.98 18.46
CA PRO A 98 -18.10 -6.50 17.42
C PRO A 98 -16.90 -7.44 17.26
N ILE A 99 -16.56 -7.77 16.02
CA ILE A 99 -15.29 -8.43 15.65
C ILE A 99 -14.51 -7.52 14.71
N THR A 100 -13.29 -7.17 15.10
CA THR A 100 -12.41 -6.29 14.35
C THR A 100 -11.40 -7.12 13.58
N VAL A 101 -11.22 -6.83 12.30
CA VAL A 101 -10.06 -7.29 11.53
C VAL A 101 -9.18 -6.10 11.20
N GLN A 102 -7.89 -6.22 11.52
CA GLN A 102 -6.87 -5.25 11.22
C GLN A 102 -5.78 -5.91 10.36
N VAL A 103 -5.41 -5.23 9.29
CA VAL A 103 -4.38 -5.62 8.34
C VAL A 103 -3.29 -4.55 8.40
N LEU A 104 -2.05 -4.96 8.65
CA LEU A 104 -0.89 -4.09 8.83
C LEU A 104 0.20 -4.51 7.86
N SER A 105 0.76 -3.56 7.11
CA SER A 105 1.92 -3.82 6.25
C SER A 105 2.95 -2.70 6.34
N HIS A 106 4.20 -3.03 6.04
CA HIS A 106 5.30 -2.08 5.99
C HIS A 106 5.73 -1.91 4.53
N ARG A 107 5.89 -0.67 4.10
CA ARG A 107 6.22 -0.32 2.72
C ARG A 107 7.36 0.67 2.68
N HIS A 108 8.27 0.46 1.74
CA HIS A 108 9.39 1.34 1.52
C HIS A 108 9.06 2.26 0.33
N LEU A 109 9.04 3.56 0.57
CA LEU A 109 8.81 4.58 -0.45
C LEU A 109 10.14 5.24 -0.80
N ALA A 110 10.52 5.23 -2.08
CA ALA A 110 11.75 5.86 -2.54
C ALA A 110 11.49 6.75 -3.77
N ILE A 111 11.66 8.06 -3.60
CA ILE A 111 11.57 9.04 -4.69
C ILE A 111 12.97 9.59 -4.98
N PRO A 112 13.55 9.29 -6.16
CA PRO A 112 14.91 9.70 -6.51
C PRO A 112 15.12 11.20 -6.31
N PHE A 113 16.26 11.58 -5.73
CA PHE A 113 16.66 12.98 -5.50
C PHE A 113 15.79 13.78 -4.50
N LEU A 114 14.70 13.20 -4.00
CA LEU A 114 13.84 13.84 -3.00
C LEU A 114 13.99 13.20 -1.62
N PHE A 115 13.54 11.96 -1.44
CA PHE A 115 13.57 11.28 -0.14
C PHE A 115 13.32 9.78 -0.25
N THR A 116 13.59 9.10 0.87
CA THR A 116 13.24 7.71 1.11
C THR A 116 12.61 7.60 2.49
N GLN A 117 11.52 6.84 2.62
CA GLN A 117 10.78 6.72 3.86
C GLN A 117 10.10 5.35 3.98
N ASP A 118 10.14 4.76 5.17
CA ASP A 118 9.32 3.60 5.52
C ASP A 118 7.95 4.05 6.03
N LEU A 119 6.91 3.40 5.53
CA LEU A 119 5.51 3.68 5.83
C LEU A 119 4.87 2.42 6.41
N THR A 120 4.04 2.60 7.44
CA THR A 120 3.15 1.56 7.93
C THR A 120 1.74 1.82 7.42
N LEU A 121 1.20 0.90 6.63
CA LEU A 121 -0.20 0.91 6.24
C LEU A 121 -0.99 0.12 7.29
N SER A 122 -2.09 0.71 7.75
CA SER A 122 -3.01 0.06 8.68
C SER A 122 -4.43 0.18 8.14
N SER A 123 -5.04 -0.96 7.89
CA SER A 123 -6.42 -1.08 7.44
C SER A 123 -7.24 -1.81 8.48
N ARG A 124 -8.37 -1.23 8.91
CA ARG A 124 -9.18 -1.76 10.01
C ARG A 124 -10.65 -1.74 9.62
N TYR A 125 -11.32 -2.87 9.83
CA TYR A 125 -12.76 -2.97 9.66
C TYR A 125 -13.40 -3.69 10.85
N VAL A 126 -14.66 -3.35 11.13
CA VAL A 126 -15.44 -3.93 12.23
C VAL A 126 -16.69 -4.58 11.67
N GLY A 127 -16.80 -5.88 11.87
CA GLY A 127 -18.01 -6.67 11.64
C GLY A 127 -18.77 -6.88 12.95
N ARG A 128 -19.92 -7.55 12.87
CA ARG A 128 -20.68 -8.00 14.04
C ARG A 128 -20.97 -9.49 13.92
N GLY A 129 -20.92 -10.18 15.05
CA GLY A 129 -21.27 -11.60 15.11
C GLY A 129 -22.72 -11.82 14.68
N GLU A 130 -22.94 -12.81 13.82
CA GLU A 130 -24.26 -13.25 13.36
C GLU A 130 -24.61 -14.65 13.93
N VAL A 131 -23.84 -15.12 14.90
CA VAL A 131 -24.03 -16.42 15.54
C VAL A 131 -24.60 -16.31 16.95
N ASN A 132 -25.52 -17.19 17.32
CA ASN A 132 -26.21 -17.16 18.62
C ASN A 132 -25.63 -18.13 19.67
N HIS A 133 -24.58 -18.90 19.37
CA HIS A 133 -24.06 -19.96 20.24
C HIS A 133 -22.94 -19.49 21.17
#